data_AF-A0A8H9IVK0-F1
#
_entry.id   AF-A0A8H9IVK0-F1
#
_cell.length_a   1.000
_cell.length_b   1.000
_cell.length_c   1.000
_cell.angle_alpha   90.00
_cell.angle_beta   90.00
_cell.angle_gamma   90.00
#
_symmetry.space_group_name_H-M   'P 1'
#
loop_
_entity.id
_entity.type
_entity.pdbx_description
1 polymer ?
#
loop_
_entity_poly.entity_id
_entity_poly.type
_entity_poly.pdbx_seq_one_letter_code
_entity_poly.pdbx_strand_id
1 'polypeptide(L)'
;MTDRSSRPHHSPNRTSTDVEALVVALRREHKIGPVRLAVRAGIAPSTAHAILRHHGVPVLAACDRATGEPVRRYERQHPGELVHVDVKKLGRIPDGGGHQVLGRAEGRPHTGINGHTPASRATNLPEQHI
;
A
#
# COMPACT_ATOMS: atom_id res chain seq x y z
N MET A 1 9.74 -44.69 12.08
CA MET A 1 10.85 -44.09 11.31
C MET A 1 10.55 -42.59 11.23
N THR A 2 11.26 -41.79 12.01
CA THR A 2 10.97 -40.34 12.15
C THR A 2 11.76 -39.58 11.10
N ASP A 3 11.09 -38.74 10.31
CA ASP A 3 11.73 -37.88 9.33
C ASP A 3 12.73 -36.93 10.01
N ARG A 4 13.97 -36.92 9.54
CA ARG A 4 15.03 -36.05 10.06
C ARG A 4 15.28 -34.96 9.03
N SER A 5 15.20 -33.72 9.49
CA SER A 5 15.54 -32.55 8.67
C SER A 5 16.96 -32.67 8.10
N SER A 6 17.09 -32.67 6.77
CA SER A 6 18.39 -32.60 6.06
C SER A 6 19.06 -31.23 6.10
N ARG A 7 18.55 -30.30 6.92
CA ARG A 7 19.10 -28.94 7.03
C ARG A 7 20.44 -28.98 7.76
N PRO A 8 21.45 -28.23 7.29
CA PRO A 8 22.76 -28.19 7.93
C PRO A 8 22.64 -27.68 9.37
N HIS A 9 23.42 -28.28 10.28
CA HIS A 9 23.46 -27.89 11.70
C HIS A 9 23.93 -26.45 11.91
N HIS A 10 24.76 -25.93 11.00
CA HIS A 10 25.28 -24.57 11.05
C HIS A 10 25.18 -23.91 9.67
N SER A 11 24.83 -22.64 9.64
CA SER A 11 24.78 -21.82 8.42
C SER A 11 25.47 -20.49 8.73
N PRO A 12 26.78 -20.35 8.41
CA PRO A 12 27.57 -19.19 8.81
C PRO A 12 27.07 -17.87 8.21
N ASN A 13 26.40 -17.94 7.06
CA ASN A 13 25.81 -16.77 6.40
C ASN A 13 24.37 -16.48 6.85
N ARG A 14 23.88 -17.15 7.90
CA ARG A 14 22.56 -16.88 8.45
C ARG A 14 22.59 -15.53 9.15
N THR A 15 21.63 -14.68 8.79
CA THR A 15 21.44 -13.39 9.46
C THR A 15 21.21 -13.61 10.96
N SER A 16 21.76 -12.72 11.79
CA SER A 16 21.57 -12.80 13.23
C SER A 16 20.09 -12.62 13.60
N THR A 17 19.67 -13.27 14.68
CA THR A 17 18.30 -13.17 15.20
C THR A 17 17.89 -11.74 15.53
N ASP A 18 18.84 -10.91 15.96
CA ASP A 18 18.59 -9.51 16.30
C ASP A 18 18.23 -8.68 15.08
N VAL A 19 18.93 -8.91 13.96
CA VAL A 19 18.61 -8.25 12.68
C VAL A 19 17.29 -8.76 12.12
N GLU A 20 17.01 -10.06 12.24
CA GLU A 20 15.71 -10.62 11.86
C GLU A 20 14.56 -9.95 12.66
N ALA A 21 14.72 -9.84 13.98
CA ALA A 21 13.75 -9.20 14.87
C ALA A 21 13.56 -7.71 14.54
N LEU A 22 14.65 -6.99 14.27
CA LEU A 22 14.60 -5.59 13.83
C LEU A 22 13.79 -5.41 12.54
N VAL A 23 14.02 -6.27 11.54
CA VAL A 23 13.28 -6.23 10.27
C VAL A 23 11.78 -6.45 10.48
N VAL A 24 11.42 -7.42 11.32
CA VAL A 24 10.01 -7.70 11.64
C VAL A 24 9.37 -6.54 12.42
N ALA A 25 10.09 -5.93 13.37
CA ALA A 25 9.62 -4.78 14.13
C ALA A 25 9.36 -3.58 13.21
N LEU A 26 10.36 -3.19 12.39
CA LEU A 26 10.24 -2.09 11.42
C LEU A 26 9.09 -2.32 10.43
N ARG A 27 8.86 -3.58 10.04
CA ARG A 27 7.75 -3.95 9.16
C ARG A 27 6.40 -3.69 9.81
N ARG A 28 6.22 -4.09 11.08
CA ARG A 28 4.97 -3.90 11.83
C ARG A 28 4.69 -2.43 12.09
N GLU A 29 5.71 -1.68 12.50
CA GLU A 29 5.59 -0.26 12.85
C GLU A 29 5.30 0.63 11.63
N HIS A 30 6.09 0.47 10.57
CA HIS A 30 6.08 1.43 9.47
C HIS A 30 5.32 0.97 8.22
N LYS A 31 4.93 -0.32 8.14
CA LYS A 31 4.22 -0.90 6.99
C LYS A 31 4.90 -0.58 5.64
N ILE A 32 6.23 -0.74 5.58
CA ILE A 32 7.05 -0.46 4.38
C ILE A 32 7.60 -1.73 3.72
N GLY A 33 7.89 -1.66 2.42
CA GLY A 33 8.40 -2.78 1.63
C GLY A 33 9.86 -3.18 1.91
N PRO A 34 10.30 -4.35 1.41
CA PRO A 34 11.62 -4.92 1.70
C PRO A 34 12.80 -4.01 1.38
N VAL A 35 12.73 -3.21 0.30
CA VAL A 35 13.80 -2.28 -0.10
C VAL A 35 14.04 -1.22 0.98
N ARG A 36 12.97 -0.62 1.51
CA ARG A 36 13.08 0.40 2.57
C ARG A 36 13.50 -0.22 3.91
N LEU A 37 13.08 -1.46 4.18
CA LEU A 37 13.50 -2.19 5.37
C LEU A 37 15.00 -2.50 5.33
N ALA A 38 15.49 -2.94 4.18
CA ALA A 38 16.90 -3.21 3.94
C ALA A 38 17.78 -1.99 4.22
N VAL A 39 17.40 -0.81 3.73
CA VAL A 39 18.13 0.45 4.01
C VAL A 39 18.18 0.74 5.51
N ARG A 40 17.07 0.53 6.24
CA ARG A 40 17.00 0.81 7.69
C ARG A 40 17.73 -0.22 8.55
N ALA A 41 17.75 -1.47 8.11
CA ALA A 41 18.38 -2.57 8.84
C ALA A 41 19.83 -2.85 8.38
N GLY A 42 20.33 -2.15 7.36
CA GLY A 42 21.70 -2.32 6.85
C GLY A 42 21.94 -3.67 6.16
N ILE A 43 20.94 -4.23 5.49
CA ILE A 43 21.02 -5.55 4.82
C ILE A 43 20.60 -5.47 3.35
N ALA A 44 20.85 -6.53 2.58
CA ALA A 44 20.36 -6.61 1.20
C ALA A 44 18.81 -6.71 1.14
N PRO A 45 18.16 -6.11 0.13
CA PRO A 45 16.70 -6.23 -0.07
C PRO A 45 16.20 -7.66 -0.21
N SER A 46 16.99 -8.54 -0.83
CA SER A 46 16.70 -9.98 -0.94
C SER A 46 16.70 -10.66 0.44
N THR A 47 17.64 -10.31 1.31
CA THR A 47 17.70 -10.79 2.70
C THR A 47 16.49 -10.31 3.49
N ALA A 48 16.12 -9.03 3.39
CA ALA A 48 14.90 -8.52 4.04
C ALA A 48 13.64 -9.28 3.57
N HIS A 49 13.53 -9.56 2.27
CA HIS A 49 12.42 -10.37 1.74
C HIS A 49 12.42 -11.81 2.28
N ALA A 50 13.59 -12.46 2.31
CA ALA A 50 13.74 -13.82 2.83
C ALA A 50 13.38 -13.91 4.32
N ILE A 51 13.79 -12.93 5.14
CA ILE A 51 13.44 -12.83 6.56
C ILE A 51 11.91 -12.75 6.72
N LEU A 52 11.26 -11.83 6.00
CA LEU A 52 9.80 -11.68 6.08
C LEU A 52 9.08 -12.98 5.70
N ARG A 53 9.54 -13.66 4.65
CA ARG A 53 8.99 -14.97 4.21
C ARG A 53 9.18 -16.04 5.28
N HIS A 54 10.35 -16.12 5.90
CA HIS A 54 10.68 -17.12 6.92
C HIS A 54 9.88 -16.92 8.21
N HIS A 55 9.61 -15.66 8.57
CA HIS A 55 8.78 -15.28 9.72
C HIS A 55 7.27 -15.26 9.41
N GLY A 56 6.84 -15.72 8.22
CA GLY A 56 5.43 -15.78 7.85
C GLY A 56 4.74 -14.41 7.74
N VAL A 57 5.52 -13.33 7.58
CA VAL A 57 4.97 -11.97 7.49
C VAL A 57 4.39 -11.74 6.09
N PRO A 58 3.09 -11.40 5.98
CA PRO A 58 2.45 -11.20 4.69
C PRO A 58 3.04 -10.00 3.93
N VAL A 59 2.94 -10.06 2.61
CA VAL A 59 3.21 -8.91 1.73
C VAL A 59 2.16 -7.83 1.96
N LEU A 60 2.52 -6.54 1.79
CA LEU A 60 1.60 -5.44 2.13
C LEU A 60 0.34 -5.46 1.26
N ALA A 61 0.46 -5.95 0.02
CA ALA A 61 -0.67 -6.08 -0.88
C ALA A 61 -1.71 -7.12 -0.40
N ALA A 62 -1.31 -8.04 0.48
CA ALA A 62 -2.19 -9.02 1.11
C ALA A 62 -2.71 -8.54 2.48
N CYS A 63 -2.35 -7.34 2.92
CA CYS A 63 -2.82 -6.73 4.15
C CYS A 63 -3.86 -5.66 3.85
N ASP A 64 -4.87 -5.56 4.71
CA ASP A 64 -5.76 -4.41 4.72
C ASP A 64 -4.96 -3.14 5.07
N ARG A 65 -5.20 -2.04 4.33
CA ARG A 65 -4.39 -0.82 4.44
C ARG A 65 -4.60 -0.12 5.79
N ALA A 66 -5.83 -0.13 6.30
CA ALA A 66 -6.16 0.56 7.54
C ALA A 66 -5.59 -0.18 8.76
N THR A 67 -5.89 -1.48 8.86
CA THR A 67 -5.52 -2.30 10.00
C THR A 67 -4.10 -2.85 9.90
N GLY A 68 -3.64 -3.22 8.70
CA GLY A 68 -2.37 -3.94 8.50
C GLY A 68 -2.48 -5.45 8.67
N GLU A 69 -3.66 -5.95 9.03
CA GLU A 69 -3.96 -7.37 9.16
C GLU A 69 -4.09 -8.03 7.78
N PRO A 70 -3.83 -9.35 7.66
CA PRO A 70 -4.13 -10.09 6.44
C PRO A 70 -5.58 -9.87 6.00
N VAL A 71 -5.79 -9.57 4.72
CA VAL A 71 -7.13 -9.37 4.16
C VAL A 71 -7.95 -10.65 4.38
N ARG A 72 -9.04 -10.50 5.13
CA ARG A 72 -10.03 -11.58 5.33
C ARG A 72 -11.07 -11.49 4.23
N ARG A 73 -11.18 -12.54 3.42
CA ARG A 73 -12.23 -12.63 2.40
C ARG A 73 -13.55 -12.98 3.09
N TYR A 74 -14.53 -12.10 2.97
CA TYR A 74 -15.90 -12.38 3.36
C TYR A 74 -16.60 -13.07 2.20
N GLU A 75 -17.00 -14.32 2.40
CA GLU A 75 -17.68 -15.15 1.42
C GLU A 75 -18.99 -15.67 2.01
N ARG A 76 -20.04 -15.78 1.18
CA ARG A 76 -21.36 -16.27 1.56
C ARG A 76 -21.88 -17.21 0.47
N GLN A 77 -22.76 -18.13 0.86
CA GLN A 77 -23.14 -19.27 0.02
C GLN A 77 -24.11 -18.85 -1.10
N HIS A 78 -24.93 -17.85 -0.85
CA HIS A 78 -25.99 -17.43 -1.75
C HIS A 78 -25.81 -15.97 -2.21
N PRO A 79 -26.20 -15.67 -3.46
CA PRO A 79 -26.22 -14.30 -3.95
C PRO A 79 -27.19 -13.45 -3.11
N GLY A 80 -26.79 -12.22 -2.76
CA GLY A 80 -27.59 -11.28 -1.98
C GLY A 80 -27.32 -11.27 -0.46
N GLU A 81 -26.56 -12.22 0.06
CA GLU A 81 -26.20 -12.26 1.50
C GLU A 81 -25.17 -11.21 1.93
N LEU A 82 -24.42 -10.65 0.97
CA LEU A 82 -23.44 -9.59 1.22
C LEU A 82 -23.86 -8.31 0.48
N VAL A 83 -23.93 -7.21 1.22
CA VAL A 83 -24.10 -5.86 0.66
C VAL A 83 -22.74 -5.16 0.68
N HIS A 84 -22.21 -4.84 -0.51
CA HIS A 84 -21.02 -4.02 -0.64
C HIS A 84 -21.43 -2.57 -0.87
N VAL A 85 -21.01 -1.66 0.00
CA VAL A 85 -21.26 -0.23 -0.12
C VAL A 85 -19.94 0.47 -0.42
N ASP A 86 -19.79 0.99 -1.64
CA ASP A 86 -18.71 1.91 -2.00
C ASP A 86 -19.25 3.34 -1.97
N VAL A 87 -18.63 4.20 -1.17
CA VAL A 87 -18.99 5.62 -1.13
C VAL A 87 -17.89 6.40 -1.84
N LYS A 88 -18.22 6.93 -3.01
CA LYS A 88 -17.30 7.73 -3.81
C LYS A 88 -17.75 9.17 -3.89
N LYS A 89 -16.84 10.10 -3.59
CA LYS A 89 -17.02 11.51 -3.91
C LYS A 89 -16.76 11.72 -5.40
N LEU A 90 -17.80 12.13 -6.14
CA LEU A 90 -17.68 12.50 -7.54
C LEU A 90 -17.41 14.01 -7.67
N GLY A 91 -16.66 14.39 -8.70
CA GLY A 91 -16.45 15.79 -9.06
C GLY A 91 -17.73 16.41 -9.63
N ARG A 92 -17.94 17.70 -9.42
CA ARG A 92 -19.10 18.41 -9.99
C ARG A 92 -18.90 18.59 -11.49
N ILE A 93 -19.95 18.30 -12.26
CA ILE A 93 -19.99 18.59 -13.70
C ILE A 93 -20.02 20.12 -13.86
N PRO A 94 -19.15 20.73 -14.68
CA PRO A 94 -19.17 22.17 -14.94
C PRO A 94 -20.50 22.63 -15.54
N ASP A 95 -20.82 23.90 -15.31
CA ASP A 95 -21.98 24.52 -15.96
C ASP A 95 -21.79 24.47 -17.49
N GLY A 96 -22.85 24.13 -18.23
CA GLY A 96 -22.77 23.90 -19.67
C GLY A 96 -22.36 22.48 -20.09
N GLY A 97 -21.94 21.62 -19.15
CA GLY A 97 -21.78 20.18 -19.39
C GLY A 97 -20.38 19.64 -19.15
N GLY A 98 -20.25 18.31 -19.25
CA GLY A 98 -18.97 17.63 -19.10
C GLY A 98 -18.11 17.70 -20.37
N HIS A 99 -16.98 17.01 -20.35
CA HIS A 99 -16.01 16.98 -21.46
C HIS A 99 -16.58 16.56 -22.81
N GLN A 100 -17.74 15.90 -22.86
CA GLN A 100 -18.43 15.58 -24.10
C GLN A 100 -18.99 16.83 -24.80
N VAL A 101 -19.39 17.86 -24.04
CA VAL A 101 -19.98 19.10 -24.56
C VAL A 101 -18.91 20.19 -24.68
N LEU A 102 -18.07 20.36 -23.66
CA LEU A 102 -17.10 21.46 -23.57
C LEU A 102 -15.67 21.07 -23.94
N GLY A 103 -15.44 19.81 -24.33
CA GLY A 103 -14.08 19.27 -24.50
C GLY A 103 -13.34 19.05 -23.18
N ARG A 104 -12.16 18.40 -23.24
CA ARG A 104 -11.44 17.92 -22.04
C ARG A 104 -10.90 19.02 -21.13
N ALA A 105 -10.61 20.19 -21.67
CA ALA A 105 -10.05 21.31 -20.90
C ALA A 105 -11.13 21.95 -20.01
N GLU A 106 -12.27 22.32 -20.61
CA GLU A 106 -13.34 23.07 -19.94
C GLU A 106 -14.37 22.13 -19.26
N GLY A 107 -14.65 20.96 -19.82
CA GLY A 107 -15.58 19.99 -19.26
C GLY A 107 -14.97 19.06 -18.20
N ARG A 108 -13.82 19.42 -17.64
CA ARG A 108 -13.16 18.64 -16.58
C ARG A 108 -13.91 18.81 -15.25
N PRO A 109 -14.25 17.73 -14.53
CA PRO A 109 -14.96 17.86 -13.26
C PRO A 109 -14.19 18.70 -12.24
N HIS A 110 -14.91 19.59 -11.55
CA HIS A 110 -14.33 20.33 -10.43
C HIS A 110 -14.26 19.42 -9.20
N THR A 111 -13.08 19.32 -8.58
CA THR A 111 -12.86 18.50 -7.37
C THR A 111 -13.23 19.23 -6.07
N GLY A 112 -13.52 20.53 -6.13
CA GLY A 112 -13.84 21.35 -4.97
C GLY A 112 -15.30 21.30 -4.55
N ILE A 113 -15.52 21.51 -3.26
CA ILE A 113 -16.85 21.75 -2.68
C ILE A 113 -17.26 23.16 -3.14
N ASN A 114 -18.48 23.33 -3.67
CA ASN A 114 -19.02 24.62 -4.14
C ASN A 114 -18.36 25.22 -5.40
N GLY A 115 -17.82 24.41 -6.32
CA GLY A 115 -17.32 24.90 -7.62
C GLY A 115 -15.97 25.64 -7.56
N HIS A 116 -15.38 25.79 -6.37
CA HIS A 116 -14.08 26.42 -6.23
C HIS A 116 -12.97 25.45 -6.64
N THR A 117 -11.96 25.95 -7.36
CA THR A 117 -10.74 25.19 -7.62
C THR A 117 -10.08 24.84 -6.27
N PRO A 118 -9.82 23.56 -5.96
CA PRO A 118 -9.17 23.21 -4.69
C PRO A 118 -7.81 23.89 -4.57
N ALA A 119 -7.48 24.41 -3.39
CA ALA A 119 -6.25 25.17 -3.12
C ALA A 119 -4.96 24.43 -3.52
N SER A 120 -4.98 23.09 -3.55
CA SER A 120 -3.88 22.25 -4.05
C SER A 120 -3.52 22.49 -5.53
N ARG A 121 -4.36 23.21 -6.28
CA ARG A 121 -4.16 23.57 -7.69
C ARG A 121 -3.80 25.05 -7.89
N ALA A 122 -3.91 25.87 -6.85
CA ALA A 122 -3.55 27.30 -6.87
C ALA A 122 -2.05 27.54 -6.64
N THR A 123 -1.29 26.53 -6.19
CA THR A 123 0.14 26.64 -5.88
C THR A 123 1.08 26.59 -7.08
N ASN A 124 0.59 26.43 -8.31
CA ASN A 124 1.40 26.68 -9.52
C ASN A 124 1.31 28.16 -9.89
N LEU A 125 1.76 29.04 -9.00
CA LEU A 125 2.07 30.42 -9.38
C LEU A 125 3.41 30.41 -10.13
N PRO A 126 3.55 31.13 -11.25
CA PRO A 126 4.74 31.08 -12.10
C PRO A 126 5.97 31.77 -11.51
N GLU A 127 5.92 32.29 -10.28
CA GLU A 127 7.00 33.10 -9.69
C GLU A 127 7.82 32.39 -8.61
N GLN A 128 8.00 31.06 -8.70
CA GLN A 128 8.86 30.31 -7.77
C GLN A 128 10.08 29.65 -8.42
N HIS A 129 10.54 30.21 -9.54
CA HIS A 129 11.87 29.94 -10.07
C HIS A 129 12.59 31.27 -10.31
N ILE A 130 13.31 31.74 -9.29
CA ILE A 130 14.70 32.25 -9.27
C ILE A 130 15.05 32.51 -7.81
#